data_AF-G4D755-F1
#
_entry.id   AF-G4D755-F1
#
_cell.length_a   1.000
_cell.length_b   1.000
_cell.length_c   1.000
_cell.angle_alpha   90.00
_cell.angle_beta   90.00
_cell.angle_gamma   90.00
#
_symmetry.space_group_name_H-M   'P 1'
#
loop_
_entity.id
_entity.type
_entity.pdbx_description
1 polymer ?
#
loop_
_entity_poly.entity_id
_entity_poly.type
_entity_poly.pdbx_seq_one_letter_code
_entity_poly.pdbx_strand_id
1 'polypeptide(L)'
;MKNLKKKKGFTLVELVVVIAILLILVAIAIPRFTKSNLSAQAAAHNLNVKELKNAAVMYSIENPESTGAITQENLTPYFEGKFPKPVKALKKDSFSVSIDKNGNVTVTPGEVKIEGDQLVSVEK
;
A
#
# COMPACT_ATOMS: atom_id res chain seq x y z
N MET A 1 10.25 64.19 19.10
CA MET A 1 8.91 63.57 18.93
C MET A 1 9.07 62.23 18.21
N LYS A 2 8.68 61.12 18.85
CA LYS A 2 8.87 59.76 18.32
C LYS A 2 7.62 59.36 17.52
N ASN A 3 7.74 59.32 16.19
CA ASN A 3 6.65 58.92 15.29
C ASN A 3 6.32 57.43 15.48
N LEU A 4 5.19 57.12 16.13
CA LEU A 4 4.65 55.76 16.21
C LEU A 4 4.07 55.38 14.85
N LYS A 5 4.85 54.63 14.06
CA LYS A 5 4.36 54.05 12.80
C LYS A 5 3.16 53.14 13.11
N LYS A 6 1.98 53.46 12.57
CA LYS A 6 0.79 52.61 12.68
C LYS A 6 1.11 51.24 12.06
N LYS A 7 1.12 50.17 12.87
CA LYS A 7 1.19 48.81 12.34
C LYS A 7 -0.13 48.51 11.66
N LYS A 8 -0.10 48.25 10.34
CA LYS A 8 -1.25 47.71 9.61
C LYS A 8 -1.44 46.26 10.07
N GLY A 9 -2.56 45.97 10.73
CA GLY A 9 -2.97 44.62 11.08
C GLY A 9 -3.71 43.94 9.92
N PHE A 10 -3.78 42.62 9.96
CA PHE A 10 -4.56 41.81 9.04
C PHE A 10 -6.07 42.05 9.29
N THR A 11 -6.87 42.20 8.24
CA THR A 11 -8.32 42.36 8.35
C THR A 11 -9.02 41.00 8.44
N LEU A 12 -10.18 40.97 9.10
CA LEU A 12 -10.99 39.74 9.17
C LEU A 12 -11.45 39.30 7.77
N VAL A 13 -11.71 40.25 6.87
CA VAL A 13 -12.14 39.96 5.49
C VAL A 13 -11.03 39.26 4.70
N GLU A 14 -9.77 39.70 4.85
CA GLU A 14 -8.63 39.02 4.23
C GLU A 14 -8.50 37.58 4.70
N LEU A 15 -8.74 37.31 6.00
CA LEU A 15 -8.73 35.94 6.52
C LEU A 15 -9.83 35.07 5.92
N VAL A 16 -11.05 35.61 5.82
CA VAL A 16 -12.23 34.88 5.33
C VAL A 16 -12.07 34.49 3.85
N VAL A 17 -11.53 35.38 3.02
CA VAL A 17 -11.30 35.06 1.60
C VAL A 17 -10.24 33.97 1.44
N VAL A 18 -9.19 33.99 2.25
CA VAL A 18 -8.13 32.95 2.22
C VAL A 18 -8.68 31.58 2.60
N ILE A 19 -9.44 31.47 3.70
CA ILE A 19 -10.03 30.18 4.09
C ILE A 19 -11.03 29.68 3.06
N ALA A 20 -11.80 30.57 2.42
CA ALA A 20 -12.75 30.18 1.37
C ALA A 20 -12.05 29.51 0.18
N ILE A 21 -10.94 30.10 -0.28
CA ILE A 21 -10.15 29.50 -1.38
C ILE A 21 -9.49 28.20 -0.94
N LEU A 22 -8.96 28.12 0.28
CA LEU A 22 -8.37 26.88 0.83
C LEU A 22 -9.39 25.74 0.86
N LEU A 23 -10.63 26.00 1.26
CA LEU A 23 -11.68 24.97 1.29
C LEU A 23 -12.01 24.43 -0.11
N ILE A 24 -12.05 25.30 -1.12
CA ILE A 24 -12.29 24.88 -2.52
C ILE A 24 -11.15 23.96 -3.00
N LEU A 25 -9.90 24.31 -2.71
CA LEU A 25 -8.74 23.49 -3.09
C LEU A 25 -8.77 22.13 -2.39
N VAL A 26 -9.03 22.12 -1.08
CA VAL A 26 -9.08 20.88 -0.27
C VAL A 26 -10.19 19.95 -0.73
N ALA A 27 -11.36 20.49 -1.08
CA ALA A 27 -12.51 19.69 -1.54
C ALA A 27 -12.18 18.85 -2.79
N ILE A 28 -11.35 19.36 -3.69
CA ILE A 28 -10.92 18.65 -4.90
C ILE A 28 -9.66 17.80 -4.63
N ALA A 29 -8.76 18.27 -3.78
CA ALA A 29 -7.48 17.63 -3.52
C ALA A 29 -7.62 16.30 -2.74
N ILE A 30 -8.44 16.26 -1.69
CA ILE A 30 -8.61 15.08 -0.84
C ILE A 30 -9.02 13.82 -1.64
N PRO A 31 -10.15 13.81 -2.39
CA PRO A 31 -10.60 12.59 -3.06
C PRO A 31 -9.63 12.13 -4.16
N ARG A 32 -8.93 13.06 -4.81
CA ARG A 32 -7.89 12.72 -5.79
C ARG A 32 -6.68 12.08 -5.12
N PHE A 33 -6.26 12.63 -3.98
CA PHE A 33 -5.13 12.11 -3.22
C PHE A 33 -5.42 10.72 -2.63
N THR A 34 -6.61 10.49 -2.06
CA THR A 34 -7.00 9.19 -1.51
C THR A 34 -6.97 8.11 -2.58
N LYS A 35 -7.58 8.35 -3.75
CA LYS A 35 -7.59 7.41 -4.87
C LYS A 35 -6.19 7.11 -5.42
N SER A 36 -5.34 8.13 -5.56
CA SER A 36 -3.96 7.93 -6.01
C SER A 36 -3.15 7.10 -5.02
N ASN A 37 -3.32 7.37 -3.72
CA ASN A 37 -2.66 6.63 -2.66
C ASN A 37 -3.16 5.17 -2.57
N LEU A 38 -4.46 4.95 -2.81
CA LEU A 38 -5.05 3.62 -2.88
C LEU A 38 -4.46 2.82 -4.05
N SER A 39 -4.30 3.46 -5.21
CA SER A 39 -3.69 2.83 -6.38
C SER A 39 -2.22 2.48 -6.19
N ALA A 40 -1.45 3.35 -5.55
CA ALA A 40 -0.06 3.06 -5.22
C ALA A 40 0.05 1.87 -4.25
N GLN A 41 -0.84 1.80 -3.24
CA GLN A 41 -0.90 0.68 -2.31
C GLN A 41 -1.26 -0.64 -3.00
N ALA A 42 -2.24 -0.64 -3.90
CA ALA A 42 -2.63 -1.82 -4.67
C ALA A 42 -1.48 -2.33 -5.55
N ALA A 43 -0.82 -1.41 -6.27
CA ALA A 43 0.32 -1.74 -7.12
C ALA A 43 1.48 -2.34 -6.32
N ALA A 44 1.87 -1.71 -5.20
CA ALA A 44 2.92 -2.21 -4.32
C ALA A 44 2.57 -3.58 -3.73
N HIS A 45 1.33 -3.78 -3.26
CA HIS A 45 0.88 -5.07 -2.74
C HIS A 45 0.95 -6.17 -3.80
N ASN A 46 0.50 -5.91 -5.02
CA ASN A 46 0.52 -6.90 -6.10
C ASN A 46 1.94 -7.23 -6.55
N LEU A 47 2.85 -6.25 -6.55
CA LEU A 47 4.27 -6.49 -6.79
C LEU A 47 4.85 -7.42 -5.71
N ASN A 48 4.59 -7.14 -4.44
CA ASN A 48 5.03 -7.99 -3.33
C ASN A 48 4.51 -9.43 -3.43
N VAL A 49 3.23 -9.61 -3.80
CA VAL A 49 2.63 -10.94 -4.03
C VAL A 49 3.37 -11.71 -5.13
N LYS A 50 3.71 -11.03 -6.23
CA LYS A 50 4.46 -11.62 -7.34
C LYS A 50 5.89 -11.97 -6.97
N GLU A 51 6.57 -11.11 -6.23
CA GLU A 51 7.93 -11.39 -5.73
C GLU A 51 7.93 -12.62 -4.80
N LEU A 52 6.99 -12.70 -3.86
CA LEU A 52 6.84 -13.87 -2.99
C LEU A 52 6.52 -15.14 -3.77
N LYS A 53 5.65 -15.04 -4.79
CA LYS A 53 5.35 -16.18 -5.66
C LYS A 53 6.60 -16.65 -6.40
N ASN A 54 7.37 -15.73 -6.97
CA ASN A 54 8.61 -16.06 -7.66
C ASN A 54 9.63 -16.72 -6.72
N ALA A 55 9.82 -16.16 -5.52
CA ALA A 55 10.70 -16.74 -4.50
C ALA A 55 10.29 -18.17 -4.13
N ALA A 56 8.98 -18.42 -3.96
CA ALA A 56 8.48 -19.75 -3.67
C ALA A 56 8.55 -20.74 -4.84
N VAL A 57 8.45 -20.26 -6.09
CA VAL A 57 8.73 -21.10 -7.27
C VAL A 57 10.21 -21.48 -7.33
N MET A 58 11.13 -20.56 -7.02
CA MET A 58 12.57 -20.91 -6.95
C MET A 58 12.84 -21.92 -5.84
N TYR A 59 12.24 -21.72 -4.67
CA TYR A 59 12.34 -22.67 -3.56
C TYR A 59 11.78 -24.05 -3.91
N SER A 60 10.65 -24.14 -4.63
CA SER A 60 10.04 -25.42 -5.01
C SER A 60 10.86 -26.19 -6.05
N ILE A 61 11.61 -25.49 -6.91
CA ILE A 61 12.55 -26.12 -7.85
C ILE A 61 13.72 -26.76 -7.09
N GLU A 62 14.24 -26.10 -6.07
CA GLU A 62 15.34 -26.64 -5.25
C GLU A 62 14.88 -27.69 -4.23
N ASN A 63 13.61 -27.65 -3.81
CA ASN A 63 13.03 -28.51 -2.79
C ASN A 63 11.72 -29.16 -3.32
N PRO A 64 11.81 -30.08 -4.29
CA PRO A 64 10.63 -30.63 -4.98
C PRO A 64 9.67 -31.43 -4.07
N GLU A 65 10.16 -31.94 -2.94
CA GLU A 65 9.36 -32.66 -1.94
C GLU A 65 8.58 -31.72 -1.01
N SER A 66 8.89 -30.41 -1.03
CA SER A 66 8.31 -29.42 -0.12
C SER A 66 6.87 -29.11 -0.52
N THR A 67 5.93 -29.47 0.34
CA THR A 67 4.49 -29.25 0.16
C THR A 67 3.89 -28.63 1.42
N GLY A 68 2.80 -27.88 1.27
CA GLY A 68 2.15 -27.19 2.38
C GLY A 68 2.69 -25.78 2.59
N ALA A 69 2.69 -25.30 3.83
CA ALA A 69 3.06 -23.92 4.15
C ALA A 69 4.58 -23.76 4.17
N ILE A 70 5.09 -22.79 3.43
CA ILE A 70 6.51 -22.41 3.44
C ILE A 70 6.71 -21.32 4.48
N THR A 71 7.72 -21.46 5.33
CA THR A 71 8.04 -20.43 6.32
C THR A 71 8.85 -19.30 5.69
N GLN A 72 8.86 -18.14 6.35
CA GLN A 72 9.59 -16.97 5.89
C GLN A 72 11.12 -17.23 5.85
N GLU A 73 11.62 -18.06 6.77
CA GLU A 73 13.03 -18.46 6.83
C GLU A 73 13.45 -19.20 5.57
N ASN A 74 12.58 -20.07 5.03
CA ASN A 74 12.88 -20.81 3.79
C ASN A 74 12.91 -19.92 2.55
N LEU A 75 12.15 -18.82 2.56
CA LEU A 75 12.11 -17.87 1.44
C LEU A 75 13.19 -16.79 1.53
N THR A 76 13.84 -16.63 2.69
CA THR A 76 14.87 -15.62 2.92
C THR A 76 16.03 -15.68 1.91
N PRO A 77 16.53 -16.86 1.49
CA PRO A 77 17.58 -16.94 0.47
C PRO A 77 17.17 -16.45 -0.92
N TYR A 78 15.87 -16.44 -1.22
CA TYR A 78 15.32 -16.08 -2.54
C TYR A 78 14.69 -14.68 -2.55
N PHE A 79 14.87 -13.92 -1.48
CA PHE A 79 14.27 -12.61 -1.31
C PHE A 79 15.32 -11.60 -0.86
N GLU A 80 15.57 -10.58 -1.68
CA GLU A 80 16.49 -9.51 -1.32
C GLU A 80 15.77 -8.44 -0.49
N GLY A 81 16.23 -8.24 0.74
CA GLY A 81 15.76 -7.16 1.61
C GLY A 81 14.69 -7.58 2.63
N LYS A 82 13.88 -6.62 3.06
CA LYS A 82 12.88 -6.85 4.12
C LYS A 82 11.65 -7.52 3.51
N PHE A 83 11.17 -8.59 4.15
CA PHE A 83 9.92 -9.22 3.74
C PHE A 83 8.78 -8.22 3.71
N PRO A 84 8.03 -8.17 2.59
CA PRO A 84 6.95 -7.23 2.43
C PRO A 84 5.82 -7.58 3.41
N LYS A 85 5.12 -6.55 3.87
CA LYS A 85 3.90 -6.71 4.66
C LYS A 85 2.68 -6.48 3.77
N PRO A 86 1.57 -7.20 4.00
CA PRO A 86 0.33 -6.92 3.30
C PRO A 86 -0.10 -5.47 3.52
N VAL A 87 -0.81 -4.92 2.54
CA VAL A 87 -1.41 -3.60 2.69
C VAL A 87 -2.33 -3.57 3.92
N LYS A 88 -2.20 -2.54 4.76
CA LYS A 88 -2.94 -2.41 6.04
C LYS A 88 -4.45 -2.51 5.88
N ALA A 89 -4.97 -2.12 4.72
CA ALA A 89 -6.38 -2.21 4.37
C ALA A 89 -6.93 -3.65 4.49
N LEU A 90 -6.10 -4.67 4.28
CA LEU A 90 -6.50 -6.07 4.36
C LEU A 90 -6.56 -6.62 5.79
N LYS A 91 -6.15 -5.85 6.81
CA LYS A 91 -6.10 -6.29 8.23
C LYS A 91 -5.36 -7.63 8.43
N LYS A 92 -4.29 -7.84 7.67
CA LYS A 92 -3.44 -9.03 7.73
C LYS A 92 -2.02 -8.59 8.03
N ASP A 93 -1.39 -9.27 9.00
CA ASP A 93 -0.07 -8.89 9.51
C ASP A 93 1.08 -9.52 8.73
N SER A 94 0.82 -10.61 8.00
CA SER A 94 1.82 -11.36 7.22
C SER A 94 1.25 -11.97 5.95
N PHE A 95 2.14 -12.25 4.99
CA PHE A 95 1.85 -13.14 3.87
C PHE A 95 2.14 -14.59 4.27
N SER A 96 1.31 -15.50 3.80
CA SER A 96 1.48 -16.95 3.89
C SER A 96 1.65 -17.50 2.48
N VAL A 97 2.70 -18.27 2.26
CA VAL A 97 2.99 -18.89 0.97
C VAL A 97 2.84 -20.40 1.10
N SER A 98 2.14 -21.04 0.18
CA SER A 98 1.94 -22.49 0.19
C SER A 98 2.11 -23.11 -1.18
N ILE A 99 2.75 -24.29 -1.20
CA ILE A 99 2.93 -25.12 -2.40
C ILE A 99 1.96 -26.29 -2.31
N ASP A 100 1.12 -26.47 -3.33
CA ASP A 100 0.28 -27.66 -3.44
C ASP A 100 1.09 -28.87 -3.94
N LYS A 101 0.50 -30.07 -3.85
CA LYS A 101 1.15 -31.32 -4.31
C LYS A 101 1.42 -31.36 -5.82
N ASN A 102 0.92 -30.38 -6.56
CA ASN A 102 1.06 -30.26 -8.01
C ASN A 102 2.11 -29.19 -8.38
N GLY A 103 2.79 -28.59 -7.39
CA GLY A 103 3.80 -27.55 -7.59
C GLY A 103 3.23 -26.14 -7.77
N ASN A 104 1.92 -25.93 -7.61
CA ASN A 104 1.33 -24.59 -7.68
C ASN A 104 1.60 -23.82 -6.39
N VAL A 105 2.17 -22.63 -6.57
CA VAL A 105 2.42 -21.67 -5.49
C VAL A 105 1.22 -20.75 -5.32
N THR A 106 0.71 -20.71 -4.10
CA THR A 106 -0.35 -19.79 -3.64
C THR A 106 0.21 -18.84 -2.59
N VAL A 107 -0.12 -17.55 -2.71
CA VAL A 107 0.28 -16.49 -1.77
C VAL A 107 -1.00 -15.87 -1.21
N THR A 108 -1.15 -15.87 0.11
CA THR A 108 -2.30 -15.32 0.82
C THR A 108 -1.82 -14.24 1.78
N PRO A 109 -2.35 -13.00 1.76
CA PRO A 109 -3.39 -12.51 0.86
C PRO A 109 -2.89 -12.40 -0.59
N GLY A 110 -3.75 -12.77 -1.54
CA GLY A 110 -3.46 -12.68 -2.97
C GLY A 110 -3.42 -11.25 -3.50
N GLU A 111 -3.40 -11.12 -4.82
CA GLU A 111 -3.47 -9.82 -5.49
C GLU A 111 -4.77 -9.08 -5.12
N VAL A 112 -4.72 -7.74 -5.12
CA VAL A 112 -5.85 -6.86 -4.84
C VAL A 112 -6.17 -6.00 -6.05
N LYS A 113 -7.45 -5.68 -6.21
CA LYS A 113 -7.95 -4.69 -7.18
C LYS A 113 -8.63 -3.54 -6.44
N ILE A 114 -8.71 -2.40 -7.11
CA ILE A 114 -9.43 -1.23 -6.61
C ILE A 114 -10.86 -1.33 -7.11
N GLU A 115 -11.83 -1.42 -6.20
CA GLU A 115 -13.26 -1.26 -6.50
C GLU A 115 -13.80 -0.06 -5.73
N GLY A 116 -14.22 0.97 -6.46
CA GLY A 116 -14.61 2.25 -5.86
C GLY A 116 -13.44 2.90 -5.12
N ASP A 117 -13.60 3.07 -3.81
CA ASP A 117 -12.61 3.68 -2.91
C ASP A 117 -12.00 2.65 -1.92
N GLN A 118 -12.10 1.35 -2.25
CA GLN A 118 -11.60 0.26 -1.41
C GLN A 118 -10.74 -0.74 -2.18
N LEU A 119 -9.83 -1.41 -1.45
CA LEU A 119 -9.07 -2.56 -1.95
C LEU A 119 -9.85 -3.82 -1.70
N VAL A 120 -10.06 -4.60 -2.75
CA VAL A 120 -10.76 -5.89 -2.71
C VAL A 120 -9.80 -6.97 -3.19
N SER A 121 -9.73 -8.09 -2.48
CA SER A 121 -8.93 -9.23 -2.91
C SER A 121 -9.46 -9.78 -4.23
N VAL A 122 -8.56 -10.02 -5.18
CA VAL A 122 -8.85 -10.78 -6.39
C VAL A 122 -8.82 -12.25 -5.97
N GLU A 123 -9.98 -12.79 -5.60
CA GLU A 123 -10.12 -14.22 -5.43
C GLU A 123 -10.00 -14.87 -6.81
N LYS A 124 -9.10 -15.83 -6.94
CA LYS A 124 -8.86 -16.60 -8.16
C LYS A 124 -9.02 -18.08 -7.84
#